data_AF-A0A2H5MZ52-F1
#
_entry.id   AF-A0A2H5MZ52-F1
#
_cell.length_a   1.000
_cell.length_b   1.000
_cell.length_c   1.000
_cell.angle_alpha   90.00
_cell.angle_beta   90.00
_cell.angle_gamma   90.00
#
_symmetry.space_group_name_H-M   'P 1'
#
loop_
_entity.id
_entity.type
_entity.pdbx_description
1 polymer ?
#
loop_
_entity_poly.entity_id
_entity_poly.type
_entity_poly.pdbx_seq_one_letter_code
_entity_poly.pdbx_strand_id
1 'polypeptide(L)'
;DACNQLFLKDSDIPVEQNPKLKPHATTVFVMTCESAVQLRKAGKVTVRESNLKDLGATHFKYGVADEHFEVTKYALLETIKEAVPEMWSPELKNAWAEAYDQLAAAIKTEMKPPS
;
A
#
# COMPACT_ATOMS: atom_id res chain seq x y z
N ASP A 1 12.90 11.47 -3.90
CA ASP A 1 12.20 10.19 -3.71
C ASP A 1 10.72 10.37 -3.49
N ALA A 2 9.91 9.61 -4.24
CA ALA A 2 8.45 9.66 -4.22
C ALA A 2 7.86 9.44 -2.81
N CYS A 3 8.52 8.65 -1.95
CA CYS A 3 8.16 8.50 -0.53
C CYS A 3 8.12 9.84 0.23
N ASN A 4 9.01 10.78 -0.09
CA ASN A 4 9.06 12.08 0.59
C ASN A 4 7.87 12.98 0.22
N GLN A 5 7.32 12.84 -1.00
CA GLN A 5 6.23 13.72 -1.46
C GLN A 5 4.87 13.37 -0.83
N LEU A 6 4.65 12.13 -0.37
CA LEU A 6 3.40 11.71 0.27
C LEU A 6 3.31 12.14 1.74
N PHE A 7 4.38 11.93 2.51
CA PHE A 7 4.37 12.13 3.96
C PHE A 7 4.76 13.54 4.39
N LEU A 8 5.38 14.32 3.49
CA LEU A 8 5.91 15.65 3.81
C LEU A 8 5.17 16.80 3.13
N LYS A 9 4.12 16.52 2.34
CA LYS A 9 3.43 17.55 1.56
C LYS A 9 2.94 18.74 2.40
N ASP A 10 2.75 18.54 3.71
CA ASP A 10 2.38 19.57 4.69
C ASP A 10 3.12 19.39 6.04
N SER A 11 4.37 18.88 6.03
CA SER A 11 5.07 18.53 7.28
C SER A 11 6.49 19.09 7.36
N ASP A 12 6.74 19.93 8.37
CA ASP A 12 8.06 20.52 8.66
C ASP A 12 9.00 19.59 9.45
N ILE A 13 8.53 18.36 9.76
CA ILE A 13 9.32 17.38 10.52
C ILE A 13 9.97 16.35 9.59
N PRO A 14 11.18 15.87 9.91
CA PRO A 14 11.80 14.76 9.17
C PRO A 14 10.86 13.56 9.06
N VAL A 15 10.93 12.85 7.93
CA VAL A 15 10.01 11.75 7.62
C VAL A 15 10.04 10.66 8.70
N GLU A 16 11.22 10.39 9.27
CA GLU A 16 11.45 9.40 10.33
C GLU A 16 10.78 9.79 11.65
N GLN A 17 10.49 11.07 11.85
CA GLN A 17 9.84 11.60 13.04
C GLN A 17 8.33 11.80 12.87
N ASN A 18 7.79 11.56 11.66
CA ASN A 18 6.37 11.73 11.40
C ASN A 18 5.54 10.66 12.12
N PRO A 19 4.70 11.01 13.11
CA PRO A 19 3.95 10.03 13.90
C PRO A 19 2.90 9.28 13.06
N LYS A 20 2.57 9.78 11.86
CA LYS A 20 1.63 9.12 10.93
C LYS A 20 2.28 8.05 10.05
N LEU A 21 3.61 8.02 9.96
CA LEU A 21 4.32 7.09 9.09
C LEU A 21 4.13 5.63 9.54
N LYS A 22 4.38 5.34 10.82
CA LYS A 22 4.27 3.98 11.37
C LYS A 22 2.84 3.40 11.27
N PRO A 23 1.78 4.15 11.63
CA PRO A 23 0.40 3.69 11.40
C PRO A 23 0.12 3.37 9.92
N HIS A 24 0.50 4.26 9.00
CA HIS A 24 0.28 4.02 7.57
C HIS A 24 1.02 2.77 7.08
N ALA A 25 2.30 2.62 7.41
CA ALA A 25 3.09 1.44 7.04
C ALA A 25 2.46 0.14 7.57
N THR A 26 1.98 0.16 8.81
CA THR A 26 1.25 -0.97 9.40
C THR A 26 -0.02 -1.30 8.61
N THR A 27 -0.80 -0.28 8.25
CA THR A 27 -2.02 -0.46 7.45
C THR A 27 -1.71 -1.08 6.08
N VAL A 28 -0.67 -0.60 5.38
CA VAL A 28 -0.24 -1.18 4.09
C VAL A 28 0.10 -2.67 4.25
N PHE A 29 0.85 -3.02 5.29
CA PHE A 29 1.25 -4.41 5.54
C PHE A 29 0.03 -5.30 5.84
N VAL A 30 -0.85 -4.86 6.74
CA VAL A 30 -2.06 -5.62 7.13
C VAL A 30 -2.99 -5.80 5.93
N MET A 31 -3.32 -4.73 5.22
CA MET A 31 -4.24 -4.80 4.08
C MET A 31 -3.69 -5.64 2.93
N THR A 32 -2.37 -5.61 2.70
CA THR A 32 -1.74 -6.47 1.69
C THR A 32 -1.79 -7.94 2.10
N CYS A 33 -1.53 -8.25 3.38
CA CYS A 33 -1.65 -9.60 3.92
C CYS A 33 -3.10 -10.13 3.82
N GLU A 34 -4.08 -9.31 4.19
CA GLU A 34 -5.50 -9.63 4.04
C GLU A 34 -5.87 -9.89 2.58
N SER A 35 -5.35 -9.07 1.66
CA SER A 35 -5.54 -9.25 0.21
C SER A 35 -4.95 -10.57 -0.28
N ALA A 36 -3.77 -10.97 0.19
CA ALA A 36 -3.16 -12.26 -0.13
C ALA A 36 -4.01 -13.44 0.39
N VAL A 37 -4.55 -13.32 1.62
CA VAL A 37 -5.47 -14.32 2.19
C VAL A 37 -6.76 -14.42 1.38
N GLN A 38 -7.32 -13.29 0.95
CA GLN A 38 -8.54 -13.23 0.14
C GLN A 38 -8.32 -13.83 -1.25
N LEU A 39 -7.21 -13.50 -1.92
CA LEU A 39 -6.83 -14.11 -3.20
C LEU A 39 -6.72 -15.63 -3.07
N ARG A 40 -6.02 -16.12 -2.05
CA ARG A 40 -5.92 -17.56 -1.79
C ARG A 40 -7.27 -18.24 -1.57
N LYS A 41 -8.20 -17.59 -0.85
CA LYS A 41 -9.49 -18.19 -0.47
C LYS A 41 -10.59 -18.05 -1.53
N ALA A 42 -10.61 -16.93 -2.24
CA ALA A 42 -11.73 -16.51 -3.07
C ALA A 42 -11.33 -16.11 -4.50
N GLY A 43 -10.04 -16.11 -4.84
CA GLY A 43 -9.53 -15.72 -6.16
C GLY A 43 -9.70 -14.23 -6.47
N LYS A 44 -10.12 -13.41 -5.51
CA LYS A 44 -10.31 -11.96 -5.66
C LYS A 44 -10.06 -11.24 -4.35
N VAL A 45 -9.64 -9.98 -4.45
CA VAL A 45 -9.56 -9.06 -3.31
C VAL A 45 -10.92 -8.39 -3.12
N THR A 46 -11.39 -8.35 -1.88
CA THR A 46 -12.62 -7.69 -1.44
C THR A 46 -12.30 -6.75 -0.29
N VAL A 47 -12.18 -5.47 -0.59
CA VAL A 47 -12.15 -4.41 0.43
C VAL A 47 -13.56 -3.81 0.51
N ARG A 48 -14.04 -3.49 1.71
CA ARG A 48 -15.37 -2.87 1.90
C ARG A 48 -15.46 -1.57 1.09
N GLU A 49 -16.55 -1.37 0.36
CA GLU A 49 -16.72 -0.23 -0.56
C GLU A 49 -16.57 1.12 0.14
N SER A 50 -17.15 1.28 1.34
CA SER A 50 -17.01 2.50 2.15
C SER A 50 -15.55 2.83 2.46
N ASN A 51 -14.76 1.81 2.78
CA ASN A 51 -13.35 1.98 3.08
C ASN A 51 -12.54 2.31 1.81
N LEU A 52 -12.88 1.71 0.66
CA LEU A 52 -12.21 2.03 -0.61
C LEU A 52 -12.43 3.49 -1.03
N LYS A 53 -13.64 4.04 -0.84
CA LYS A 53 -13.93 5.44 -1.12
C LYS A 53 -13.10 6.39 -0.25
N ASP A 54 -13.03 6.14 1.05
CA ASP A 54 -12.25 6.97 1.99
C ASP A 54 -10.74 6.89 1.69
N LEU A 55 -10.24 5.69 1.37
CA LEU A 55 -8.85 5.49 0.96
C LEU A 55 -8.54 6.21 -0.35
N GLY A 56 -9.35 5.99 -1.39
CA GLY A 56 -9.18 6.62 -2.70
C GLY A 56 -9.22 8.14 -2.62
N ALA A 57 -10.19 8.71 -1.91
CA ALA A 57 -10.31 10.15 -1.70
C ALA A 57 -9.09 10.73 -0.96
N THR A 58 -8.57 10.02 0.05
CA THR A 58 -7.36 10.42 0.77
C THR A 58 -6.13 10.42 -0.14
N HIS A 59 -5.91 9.35 -0.90
CA HIS A 59 -4.79 9.26 -1.84
C HIS A 59 -4.91 10.31 -2.96
N PHE A 60 -6.11 10.57 -3.47
CA PHE A 60 -6.37 11.64 -4.43
C PHE A 60 -6.03 13.03 -3.85
N LYS A 61 -6.52 13.34 -2.63
CA LYS A 61 -6.27 14.62 -1.95
C LYS A 61 -4.77 14.93 -1.82
N TYR A 62 -3.96 13.93 -1.47
CA TYR A 62 -2.51 14.12 -1.33
C TYR A 62 -1.76 14.08 -2.66
N GLY A 63 -2.44 13.81 -3.78
CA GLY A 63 -1.84 13.76 -5.11
C GLY A 63 -0.92 12.55 -5.29
N VAL A 64 -1.30 11.42 -4.69
CA VAL A 64 -0.61 10.15 -4.94
C VAL A 64 -0.77 9.81 -6.42
N ALA A 65 0.35 9.48 -7.07
CA ALA A 65 0.40 9.04 -8.46
C ALA A 65 0.84 7.57 -8.56
N ASP A 66 0.71 6.97 -9.74
CA ASP A 66 1.02 5.56 -9.97
C ASP A 66 2.45 5.19 -9.55
N GLU A 67 3.42 6.07 -9.80
CA GLU A 67 4.83 5.87 -9.45
C GLU A 67 5.05 5.70 -7.95
N HIS A 68 4.18 6.30 -7.12
CA HIS A 68 4.26 6.17 -5.67
C HIS A 68 3.86 4.77 -5.20
N PHE A 69 2.88 4.15 -5.88
CA PHE A 69 2.51 2.76 -5.60
C PHE A 69 3.63 1.80 -6.00
N GLU A 70 4.28 2.02 -7.14
CA GLU A 70 5.40 1.17 -7.58
C GLU A 70 6.60 1.24 -6.62
N VAL A 71 6.96 2.43 -6.17
CA VAL A 71 8.03 2.61 -5.16
C VAL A 71 7.65 1.92 -3.85
N THR A 72 6.40 2.05 -3.42
CA THR A 72 5.90 1.41 -2.18
C THR A 72 5.90 -0.11 -2.30
N LYS A 73 5.51 -0.66 -3.45
CA LYS A 73 5.56 -2.10 -3.73
C LYS A 73 6.98 -2.63 -3.62
N TYR A 74 7.93 -1.96 -4.27
CA TYR A 74 9.34 -2.35 -4.22
C TYR A 74 9.85 -2.36 -2.78
N ALA A 75 9.61 -1.27 -2.04
CA ALA A 75 10.04 -1.14 -0.65
C ALA A 75 9.40 -2.20 0.26
N LEU A 76 8.11 -2.50 0.09
CA LEU A 76 7.40 -3.53 0.82
C LEU A 76 8.04 -4.92 0.61
N LEU A 77 8.32 -5.28 -0.64
CA LEU A 77 8.89 -6.58 -0.98
C LEU A 77 10.32 -6.74 -0.45
N GLU A 78 11.18 -5.72 -0.58
CA GLU A 78 12.52 -5.77 0.01
C GLU A 78 12.45 -5.81 1.54
N THR A 79 11.53 -5.07 2.17
CA THR A 79 11.33 -5.13 3.64
C THR A 79 10.94 -6.53 4.10
N ILE A 80 10.02 -7.21 3.39
CA ILE A 80 9.63 -8.59 3.72
C ILE A 80 10.81 -9.54 3.57
N LYS A 81 11.55 -9.44 2.47
CA LYS A 81 12.75 -10.24 2.21
C LYS A 81 13.80 -10.07 3.31
N GLU A 82 14.04 -8.84 3.76
CA GLU A 82 14.97 -8.56 4.86
C GLU A 82 14.46 -9.06 6.21
N ALA A 83 13.15 -8.99 6.46
CA ALA A 83 12.54 -9.42 7.72
C ALA A 83 12.46 -10.95 7.87
N VAL A 84 12.28 -11.69 6.76
CA VAL A 84 12.13 -13.16 6.77
C VAL A 84 12.98 -13.83 5.67
N PRO A 85 14.32 -13.68 5.70
CA PRO A 85 15.19 -14.16 4.62
C PRO A 85 15.10 -15.68 4.41
N GLU A 86 14.92 -16.44 5.50
CA GLU A 86 14.81 -17.90 5.48
C GLU A 86 13.53 -18.41 4.79
N MET A 87 12.48 -17.59 4.76
CA MET A 87 11.19 -17.91 4.12
C MET A 87 11.06 -17.29 2.73
N TRP A 88 12.01 -16.43 2.35
CA TRP A 88 11.93 -15.69 1.10
C TRP A 88 12.11 -16.61 -0.10
N SER A 89 11.13 -16.58 -1.01
CA SER A 89 11.17 -17.34 -2.25
C SER A 89 10.54 -16.55 -3.39
N PRO A 90 10.80 -16.92 -4.67
CA PRO A 90 10.11 -16.33 -5.82
C PRO A 90 8.59 -16.42 -5.70
N GLU A 91 8.06 -17.52 -5.16
CA GLU A 91 6.63 -17.74 -4.97
C GLU A 91 6.06 -16.79 -3.91
N LEU A 92 6.76 -16.63 -2.77
CA LEU A 92 6.34 -15.68 -1.73
C LEU A 92 6.36 -14.25 -2.27
N LYS A 93 7.43 -13.87 -3.00
CA LYS A 93 7.53 -12.56 -3.66
C LYS A 93 6.33 -12.32 -4.58
N ASN A 94 6.01 -13.26 -5.46
CA ASN A 94 4.93 -13.12 -6.43
C ASN A 94 3.57 -13.02 -5.74
N ALA A 95 3.33 -13.83 -4.70
CA ALA A 95 2.07 -13.79 -3.96
C ALA A 95 1.84 -12.42 -3.28
N TRP A 96 2.87 -11.86 -2.65
CA TRP A 96 2.78 -10.52 -2.05
C TRP A 96 2.66 -9.41 -3.09
N ALA A 97 3.37 -9.54 -4.22
CA ALA A 97 3.30 -8.58 -5.32
C ALA A 97 1.89 -8.52 -5.92
N GLU A 98 1.29 -9.68 -6.22
CA GLU A 98 -0.05 -9.77 -6.78
C GLU A 98 -1.11 -9.25 -5.80
N ALA A 99 -0.98 -9.58 -4.51
CA ALA A 99 -1.86 -9.05 -3.47
C ALA A 99 -1.81 -7.53 -3.37
N TYR A 100 -0.60 -6.95 -3.43
CA TYR A 100 -0.41 -5.51 -3.43
C TYR A 100 -1.01 -4.85 -4.68
N ASP A 101 -0.77 -5.42 -5.86
CA ASP A 101 -1.25 -4.87 -7.13
C ASP A 101 -2.78 -4.80 -7.18
N GLN A 102 -3.45 -5.85 -6.71
CA GLN A 102 -4.91 -5.90 -6.66
C GLN A 102 -5.48 -4.89 -5.65
N LEU A 103 -4.84 -4.74 -4.49
CA LEU A 103 -5.23 -3.73 -3.50
C LEU A 103 -5.02 -2.31 -4.06
N ALA A 104 -3.87 -2.04 -4.67
CA ALA A 104 -3.56 -0.76 -5.27
C ALA A 104 -4.53 -0.42 -6.40
N ALA A 105 -4.86 -1.38 -7.27
CA ALA A 105 -5.86 -1.21 -8.31
C ALA A 105 -7.23 -0.82 -7.73
N ALA A 106 -7.69 -1.50 -6.68
CA ALA A 106 -8.96 -1.21 -6.02
C ALA A 106 -8.98 0.18 -5.35
N ILE A 107 -7.85 0.67 -4.83
CA ILE A 107 -7.75 2.04 -4.30
C ILE A 107 -7.80 3.06 -5.44
N LYS A 108 -7.06 2.81 -6.53
CA LYS A 108 -6.97 3.69 -7.70
C LYS A 108 -8.33 3.93 -8.38
N THR A 109 -9.25 2.95 -8.37
CA THR A 109 -10.61 3.15 -8.91
C THR A 109 -11.42 4.21 -8.16
N GLU A 110 -11.05 4.49 -6.90
CA GLU A 110 -11.69 5.50 -6.05
C GLU A 110 -10.84 6.76 -5.88
N MET A 111 -9.67 6.87 -6.54
CA MET A 111 -8.84 8.08 -6.56
C MET A 111 -9.39 9.14 -7.52
N LYS A 112 -10.54 9.69 -7.18
CA LYS A 112 -11.27 10.68 -7.98
C LYS A 112 -11.73 11.87 -7.11
N PRO A 113 -12.07 13.02 -7.71
CA PRO A 113 -12.65 14.13 -6.97
C PRO A 113 -13.91 13.68 -6.20
N PRO A 114 -14.17 14.25 -5.01
CA PRO A 114 -15.40 13.97 -4.28
C PRO A 114 -16.61 14.33 -5.15
N SER A 115 -17.58 13.42 -5.21
CA SER A 115 -18.88 13.59 -5.86
C SER A 115 -19.85 14.40 -5.01
#